data_AF-A0A950HBX5-F1
#
_entry.id   AF-A0A950HBX5-F1
#
_cell.length_a   1.000
_cell.length_b   1.000
_cell.length_c   1.000
_cell.angle_alpha   90.00
_cell.angle_beta   90.00
_cell.angle_gamma   90.00
#
_symmetry.space_group_name_H-M   'P 1'
#
loop_
_entity.id
_entity.type
_entity.pdbx_description
1 polymer ?
#
loop_
_entity_poly.entity_id
_entity_poly.type
_entity_poly.pdbx_seq_one_letter_code
_entity_poly.pdbx_strand_id
1 'polypeptide(L)'
;MIVFPKFIRGTVTVDGVATPRTEIEVGVVCPQGVTCPEHQPIKIRFHWVCGTTEANLAGSFVCKETDFDVTTSVFGKVVFNADGTPITGSAPVAPGTPPAAECNRGYLIGWVINPANDQPIKFDGLVGDAVLRESNTAASAYGAIPIQADPTLANGAAITTTADALTGTQSLVFDGGPGHYQAVTGAIQADVKFDNGSVAPFNATYLTLLTLDVRSNLPNFPTFVDLNFYNETERLTSTATEFICWEEVQLSDLDASLNQMAQGVRKGLVVSGQAI
;
A
#
# COMPACT_ATOMS: atom_id res chain seq x y z
N MET A 1 5.09 11.26 1.61
CA MET A 1 4.80 9.87 2.01
C MET A 1 4.77 8.96 0.78
N ILE A 2 4.94 7.65 0.98
CA ILE A 2 4.86 6.62 -0.05
C ILE A 2 4.02 5.43 0.43
N VAL A 3 3.26 4.80 -0.47
CA VAL A 3 2.39 3.65 -0.20
C VAL A 3 2.72 2.50 -1.16
N PHE A 4 2.92 1.31 -0.62
CA PHE A 4 3.02 0.06 -1.36
C PHE A 4 1.75 -0.74 -1.08
N PRO A 5 0.79 -0.79 -2.03
CA PRO A 5 -0.56 -1.28 -1.76
C PRO A 5 -0.66 -2.78 -1.42
N LYS A 6 0.38 -3.58 -1.71
CA LYS A 6 0.34 -5.01 -1.47
C LYS A 6 1.72 -5.61 -1.21
N PHE A 7 1.90 -6.31 -0.11
CA PHE A 7 2.98 -7.27 0.05
C PHE A 7 2.43 -8.69 0.23
N ILE A 8 3.31 -9.66 0.00
CA ILE A 8 3.10 -11.08 0.23
C ILE A 8 4.37 -11.59 0.93
N ARG A 9 4.20 -12.18 2.12
CA ARG A 9 5.28 -12.86 2.83
C ARG A 9 5.59 -14.22 2.24
N GLY A 10 6.78 -14.70 2.57
CA GLY A 10 7.32 -15.99 2.19
C GLY A 10 8.23 -15.89 0.97
N THR A 11 8.78 -17.04 0.61
CA THR A 11 9.66 -17.17 -0.55
C THR A 11 9.00 -18.03 -1.63
N VAL A 12 9.49 -17.87 -2.85
CA VAL A 12 9.25 -18.74 -4.00
C VAL A 12 10.57 -19.10 -4.65
N THR A 13 10.67 -20.32 -5.16
CA THR A 13 11.86 -20.74 -5.91
C THR A 13 11.74 -20.27 -7.35
N VAL A 14 12.57 -19.32 -7.77
CA VAL A 14 12.67 -18.86 -9.16
C VAL A 14 14.01 -19.34 -9.70
N ASP A 15 13.99 -20.10 -10.79
CA ASP A 15 15.21 -20.67 -11.42
C ASP A 15 16.14 -21.41 -10.43
N GLY A 16 15.54 -22.11 -9.45
CA GLY A 16 16.28 -22.85 -8.41
C GLY A 16 16.75 -22.01 -7.22
N VAL A 17 16.49 -20.70 -7.20
CA VAL A 17 16.87 -19.78 -6.13
C VAL A 17 15.66 -19.35 -5.32
N ALA A 18 15.73 -19.54 -3.99
CA ALA A 18 14.72 -19.02 -3.07
C ALA A 18 14.74 -17.48 -3.08
N THR A 19 13.65 -16.89 -3.53
CA THR A 19 13.49 -15.44 -3.73
C THR A 19 12.26 -14.96 -2.94
N PRO A 20 12.29 -13.77 -2.33
CA PRO A 20 11.11 -13.23 -1.65
C PRO A 20 9.89 -13.13 -2.58
N ARG A 21 8.71 -13.43 -2.05
CA ARG A 21 7.42 -13.20 -2.72
C ARG A 21 7.14 -11.72 -2.92
N THR A 22 7.68 -10.87 -2.05
CA THR A 22 7.69 -9.42 -2.24
C THR A 22 9.07 -8.86 -1.99
N GLU A 23 9.55 -8.13 -2.97
CA GLU A 23 10.77 -7.33 -2.92
C GLU A 23 10.35 -5.88 -3.08
N ILE A 24 10.72 -5.03 -2.12
CA ILE A 24 10.37 -3.62 -2.07
C ILE A 24 11.64 -2.81 -2.26
N GLU A 25 11.60 -1.89 -3.20
CA GLU A 25 12.63 -0.88 -3.39
C GLU A 25 12.07 0.50 -3.03
N VAL A 26 12.77 1.20 -2.14
CA VAL A 26 12.54 2.61 -1.87
C VAL A 26 13.75 3.43 -2.31
N GLY A 27 13.49 4.49 -3.05
CA GLY A 27 14.45 5.49 -3.44
C GLY A 27 14.07 6.87 -2.91
N VAL A 28 15.07 7.75 -2.89
CA VAL A 28 14.89 9.14 -2.51
C VAL A 28 15.38 10.02 -3.65
N VAL A 29 14.56 10.95 -4.09
CA VAL A 29 14.93 12.03 -4.99
C VAL A 29 14.88 13.36 -4.24
N CYS A 30 15.63 14.36 -4.71
CA CYS A 30 15.48 15.70 -4.17
C CYS A 30 14.10 16.24 -4.55
N PRO A 31 13.27 16.71 -3.59
CA PRO A 31 11.95 17.25 -3.88
C PRO A 31 12.03 18.41 -4.88
N GLN A 32 11.01 18.55 -5.73
CA GLN A 32 10.98 19.58 -6.76
C GLN A 32 11.06 20.99 -6.14
N GLY A 33 11.92 21.85 -6.69
CA GLY A 33 12.10 23.22 -6.21
C GLY A 33 12.97 23.33 -4.94
N VAL A 34 13.50 22.23 -4.43
CA VAL A 34 14.41 22.20 -3.28
C VAL A 34 15.85 21.96 -3.77
N THR A 35 16.82 22.53 -3.08
CA THR A 35 18.24 22.17 -3.26
C THR A 35 18.64 21.22 -2.14
N CYS A 36 19.04 20.00 -2.49
CA CYS A 36 19.48 19.00 -1.54
C CYS A 36 21.02 18.85 -1.59
N PRO A 37 21.70 18.80 -0.44
CA PRO A 37 23.10 18.38 -0.41
C PRO A 37 23.27 16.96 -0.99
N GLU A 38 24.40 16.73 -1.64
CA GLU A 38 24.78 15.40 -2.08
C GLU A 38 24.86 14.47 -0.85
N HIS A 39 24.34 13.25 -1.00
CA HIS A 39 24.27 12.25 0.07
C HIS A 39 23.58 12.71 1.37
N GLN A 40 22.69 13.72 1.30
CA GLN A 40 21.89 14.12 2.47
C GLN A 40 21.16 12.88 3.04
N PRO A 41 21.39 12.51 4.32
CA PRO A 41 20.76 11.34 4.92
C PRO A 41 19.27 11.60 5.14
N ILE A 42 18.45 10.64 4.76
CA ILE A 42 17.00 10.63 4.94
C ILE A 42 16.63 9.42 5.80
N LYS A 43 15.97 9.68 6.93
CA LYS A 43 15.39 8.67 7.82
C LYS A 43 13.92 8.50 7.48
N ILE A 44 13.53 7.29 7.08
CA ILE A 44 12.18 6.93 6.68
C ILE A 44 11.61 6.00 7.75
N ARG A 45 10.45 6.34 8.29
CA ARG A 45 9.66 5.43 9.11
C ARG A 45 8.68 4.69 8.21
N PHE A 46 8.63 3.37 8.38
CA PHE A 46 7.74 2.47 7.69
C PHE A 46 6.82 1.74 8.67
N HIS A 47 5.61 1.45 8.21
CA HIS A 47 4.64 0.62 8.93
C HIS A 47 4.19 -0.50 8.02
N TRP A 48 4.44 -1.75 8.45
CA TRP A 48 3.68 -2.88 7.93
C TRP A 48 2.27 -2.78 8.46
N VAL A 49 1.26 -2.80 7.58
CA VAL A 49 -0.14 -2.79 8.00
C VAL A 49 -0.83 -4.05 7.53
N CYS A 50 -1.40 -4.76 8.50
CA CYS A 50 -2.12 -6.00 8.27
C CYS A 50 -3.62 -5.75 8.20
N GLY A 51 -4.21 -6.19 7.09
CA GLY A 51 -5.66 -6.28 6.96
C GLY A 51 -6.25 -7.36 7.85
N THR A 52 -7.55 -7.24 8.08
CA THR A 52 -8.34 -8.24 8.83
C THR A 52 -9.73 -8.32 8.22
N THR A 53 -10.34 -9.50 8.29
CA THR A 53 -11.70 -9.76 7.79
C THR A 53 -12.65 -9.93 8.96
N GLU A 54 -13.91 -9.51 8.82
CA GLU A 54 -14.94 -9.58 9.87
C GLU A 54 -15.28 -11.00 10.38
N ALA A 55 -14.79 -12.06 9.72
CA ALA A 55 -15.07 -13.44 10.07
C ALA A 55 -14.65 -13.86 11.50
N ASN A 56 -13.94 -13.01 12.26
CA ASN A 56 -13.57 -13.28 13.65
C ASN A 56 -13.77 -12.07 14.60
N LEU A 57 -15.03 -11.84 15.01
CA LEU A 57 -15.49 -10.72 15.85
C LEU A 57 -14.67 -10.41 17.12
N ALA A 58 -13.91 -11.38 17.67
CA ALA A 58 -13.11 -11.18 18.87
C ALA A 58 -11.78 -10.43 18.63
N GLY A 59 -11.37 -10.28 17.36
CA GLY A 59 -10.15 -9.56 16.96
C GLY A 59 -10.20 -8.95 15.56
N SER A 60 -11.34 -9.00 14.86
CA SER A 60 -11.44 -8.65 13.45
C SER A 60 -11.32 -7.18 13.12
N PHE A 61 -11.35 -6.30 14.13
CA PHE A 61 -11.26 -4.84 13.94
C PHE A 61 -9.85 -4.29 14.17
N VAL A 62 -8.92 -5.11 14.67
CA VAL A 62 -7.58 -4.63 15.01
C VAL A 62 -6.64 -4.82 13.83
N CYS A 63 -6.14 -3.71 13.32
CA CYS A 63 -5.13 -3.71 12.26
C CYS A 63 -3.77 -3.75 12.92
N LYS A 64 -3.14 -4.92 12.82
CA LYS A 64 -1.81 -5.14 13.37
C LYS A 64 -0.80 -4.33 12.57
N GLU A 65 0.05 -3.63 13.29
CA GLU A 65 1.09 -2.81 12.70
C GLU A 65 2.44 -3.03 13.34
N THR A 66 3.48 -2.98 12.51
CA THR A 66 4.86 -3.06 12.97
C THR A 66 5.70 -1.98 12.31
N ASP A 67 6.26 -1.15 13.17
CA ASP A 67 7.05 0.01 12.78
C ASP A 67 8.51 -0.40 12.61
N PHE A 68 9.18 0.22 11.66
CA PHE A 68 10.62 0.17 11.53
C PHE A 68 11.16 1.39 10.80
N ASP A 69 12.43 1.68 11.05
CA ASP A 69 13.11 2.79 10.40
C ASP A 69 14.10 2.26 9.35
N VAL A 70 14.18 2.97 8.23
CA VAL A 70 15.16 2.76 7.17
C VAL A 70 15.88 4.07 6.91
N THR A 71 17.20 4.02 6.83
CA THR A 71 18.01 5.18 6.44
C THR A 71 18.55 4.99 5.04
N THR A 72 18.42 6.03 4.22
CA THR A 72 19.06 6.14 2.90
C THR A 72 19.56 7.57 2.71
N SER A 73 19.98 7.93 1.50
CA SER A 73 20.35 9.30 1.16
C SER A 73 19.57 9.80 -0.04
N VAL A 74 19.58 11.11 -0.28
CA VAL A 74 19.14 11.67 -1.57
C VAL A 74 19.91 10.99 -2.71
N PHE A 75 19.17 10.55 -3.74
CA PHE A 75 19.59 9.69 -4.85
C PHE A 75 20.07 8.28 -4.45
N GLY A 76 19.89 7.90 -3.19
CA GLY A 76 20.11 6.55 -2.69
C GLY A 76 18.88 5.66 -2.88
N LYS A 77 19.12 4.35 -2.75
CA LYS A 77 18.10 3.30 -2.80
C LYS A 77 18.32 2.28 -1.69
N VAL A 78 17.23 1.67 -1.24
CA VAL A 78 17.24 0.56 -0.28
C VAL A 78 16.26 -0.49 -0.76
N VAL A 79 16.66 -1.75 -0.67
CA VAL A 79 15.83 -2.90 -1.05
C VAL A 79 15.64 -3.80 0.17
N PHE A 80 14.40 -4.20 0.44
CA PHE A 80 14.04 -5.09 1.55
C PHE A 80 12.80 -5.94 1.22
N ASN A 81 12.42 -6.86 2.11
CA ASN A 81 11.27 -7.75 1.96
C ASN A 81 10.41 -7.80 3.23
N ALA A 82 9.22 -8.37 3.10
CA ALA A 82 8.26 -8.54 4.20
C ALA A 82 8.58 -9.73 5.14
N ASP A 83 9.61 -10.53 4.87
CA ASP A 83 10.00 -11.70 5.68
C ASP A 83 11.01 -11.39 6.78
N GLY A 84 11.51 -10.15 6.82
CA GLY A 84 12.52 -9.72 7.78
C GLY A 84 13.85 -10.43 7.61
N THR A 85 14.20 -10.77 6.37
CA THR A 85 15.47 -11.43 6.03
C THR A 85 16.25 -10.59 5.03
N PRO A 86 17.59 -10.59 5.07
CA PRO A 86 18.40 -9.93 4.04
C PRO A 86 18.14 -10.53 2.66
N ILE A 87 18.17 -9.68 1.62
CA ILE A 87 18.08 -10.10 0.23
C ILE A 87 19.50 -10.31 -0.31
N THR A 88 19.78 -11.51 -0.82
CA THR A 88 21.06 -11.84 -1.44
C THR A 88 21.33 -10.90 -2.62
N GLY A 89 22.50 -10.24 -2.61
CA GLY A 89 22.90 -9.29 -3.65
C GLY A 89 22.51 -7.83 -3.37
N SER A 90 21.73 -7.57 -2.33
CA SER A 90 21.37 -6.21 -1.90
C SER A 90 22.33 -5.70 -0.82
N ALA A 91 22.53 -4.38 -0.79
CA ALA A 91 23.26 -3.74 0.30
C ALA A 91 22.52 -3.90 1.63
N PRO A 92 23.21 -3.95 2.78
CA PRO A 92 22.56 -3.97 4.09
C PRO A 92 21.67 -2.75 4.29
N VAL A 93 20.48 -2.98 4.84
CA VAL A 93 19.58 -1.90 5.26
C VAL A 93 20.07 -1.33 6.60
N ALA A 94 20.18 -0.01 6.69
CA ALA A 94 20.51 0.69 7.92
C ALA A 94 19.22 1.12 8.66
N PRO A 95 19.15 1.02 10.00
CA PRO A 95 20.18 0.53 10.91
C PRO A 95 20.28 -1.01 11.01
N GLY A 96 19.32 -1.73 10.42
CA GLY A 96 19.32 -3.18 10.33
C GLY A 96 18.25 -3.69 9.38
N THR A 97 18.18 -5.01 9.21
CA THR A 97 17.12 -5.65 8.45
C THR A 97 15.75 -5.29 9.04
N PRO A 98 14.79 -4.82 8.21
CA PRO A 98 13.41 -4.61 8.67
C PRO A 98 12.85 -5.85 9.37
N PRO A 99 11.95 -5.70 10.35
CA PRO A 99 11.23 -6.83 10.93
C PRO A 99 10.31 -7.47 9.88
N ALA A 100 10.01 -8.75 10.09
CA ALA A 100 9.01 -9.44 9.28
C ALA A 100 7.62 -8.84 9.56
N ALA A 101 6.79 -8.70 8.53
CA ALA A 101 5.40 -8.27 8.71
C ALA A 101 4.61 -9.33 9.50
N GLU A 102 3.65 -8.92 10.32
CA GLU A 102 2.94 -9.86 11.21
C GLU A 102 1.92 -10.75 10.49
N CYS A 103 1.56 -10.41 9.25
CA CYS A 103 0.56 -11.09 8.43
C CYS A 103 1.16 -11.55 7.10
N ASN A 104 0.49 -12.51 6.45
CA ASN A 104 0.95 -13.05 5.17
C ASN A 104 0.78 -12.07 3.99
N ARG A 105 -0.18 -11.16 4.08
CA ARG A 105 -0.50 -10.12 3.09
C ARG A 105 -0.98 -8.87 3.80
N GLY A 106 -0.77 -7.72 3.18
CA GLY A 106 -1.13 -6.41 3.71
C GLY A 106 -0.53 -5.33 2.82
N TYR A 107 -0.36 -4.12 3.36
CA TYR A 107 0.29 -3.03 2.65
C TYR A 107 1.37 -2.38 3.52
N LEU A 108 2.20 -1.53 2.90
CA LEU A 108 3.27 -0.81 3.59
C LEU A 108 3.14 0.69 3.31
N ILE A 109 3.26 1.49 4.36
CA ILE A 109 3.33 2.95 4.25
C ILE A 109 4.65 3.45 4.79
N GLY A 110 5.16 4.52 4.20
CA GLY A 110 6.40 5.14 4.62
C GLY A 110 6.39 6.66 4.54
N TRP A 111 7.00 7.31 5.53
CA TRP A 111 7.18 8.76 5.55
C TRP A 111 8.52 9.15 6.14
N VAL A 112 8.98 10.36 5.82
CA VAL A 112 10.23 10.87 6.35
C VAL A 112 10.01 11.42 7.75
N ILE A 113 10.93 11.09 8.65
CA ILE A 113 10.97 11.60 10.02
C ILE A 113 12.26 12.36 10.26
N ASN A 114 12.19 13.35 11.15
CA ASN A 114 13.37 14.07 11.59
C ASN A 114 14.21 13.14 12.50
N PRO A 115 15.50 12.90 12.18
CA PRO A 115 16.33 11.98 12.95
C PRO A 115 16.62 12.44 14.39
N ALA A 116 16.38 13.71 14.72
CA ALA A 116 16.63 14.25 16.06
C ALA A 116 15.49 13.98 17.06
N ASN A 117 14.25 13.85 16.60
CA ASN A 117 13.06 13.75 17.46
C ASN A 117 11.98 12.80 16.92
N ASP A 118 12.25 12.09 15.83
CA ASP A 118 11.34 11.15 15.16
C ASP A 118 10.01 11.76 14.71
N GLN A 119 9.91 13.10 14.65
CA GLN A 119 8.72 13.79 14.20
C GLN A 119 8.57 13.64 12.67
N PRO A 120 7.38 13.32 12.15
CA PRO A 120 7.12 13.35 10.71
C PRO A 120 7.41 14.73 10.12
N ILE A 121 8.10 14.77 8.98
CA ILE A 121 8.45 16.02 8.28
C ILE A 121 8.04 15.97 6.82
N LYS A 122 7.79 17.14 6.24
CA LYS A 122 7.55 17.28 4.81
C LYS A 122 8.80 16.87 4.04
N PHE A 123 8.63 15.87 3.19
CA PHE A 123 9.61 15.47 2.20
C PHE A 123 8.91 14.78 1.02
N ASP A 124 8.75 15.53 -0.06
CA ASP A 124 8.03 15.15 -1.27
C ASP A 124 8.98 14.57 -2.32
N GLY A 125 9.77 13.59 -1.88
CA GLY A 125 10.85 13.00 -2.69
C GLY A 125 10.99 11.48 -2.52
N LEU A 126 10.01 10.81 -1.91
CA LEU A 126 10.00 9.35 -1.84
C LEU A 126 9.48 8.76 -3.15
N VAL A 127 10.22 7.80 -3.69
CA VAL A 127 9.86 7.02 -4.88
C VAL A 127 10.14 5.55 -4.61
N GLY A 128 9.55 4.65 -5.38
CA GLY A 128 9.78 3.23 -5.18
C GLY A 128 8.90 2.35 -6.05
N ASP A 129 9.17 1.06 -5.97
CA ASP A 129 8.43 0.01 -6.62
C ASP A 129 8.53 -1.29 -5.82
N ALA A 130 7.66 -2.24 -6.15
CA ALA A 130 7.79 -3.58 -5.63
C ALA A 130 7.60 -4.62 -6.72
N VAL A 131 8.31 -5.73 -6.57
CA VAL A 131 8.15 -6.95 -7.36
C VAL A 131 7.41 -7.97 -6.52
N LEU A 132 6.27 -8.44 -7.05
CA LEU A 132 5.46 -9.52 -6.49
C LEU A 132 5.69 -10.81 -7.25
N ARG A 133 5.81 -11.92 -6.52
CA ARG A 133 5.95 -13.27 -7.07
C ARG A 133 4.92 -14.18 -6.41
N GLU A 134 3.77 -14.33 -7.06
CA GLU A 134 2.66 -15.18 -6.57
C GLU A 134 3.01 -16.69 -6.70
N SER A 135 3.86 -17.04 -7.68
CA SER A 135 4.36 -18.40 -7.91
C SER A 135 5.82 -18.40 -8.40
N ASN A 136 6.37 -19.59 -8.63
CA ASN A 136 7.69 -19.77 -9.23
C ASN A 136 7.77 -19.35 -10.71
N THR A 137 6.64 -19.14 -11.38
CA THR A 137 6.58 -18.81 -12.83
C THR A 137 5.84 -17.51 -13.13
N ALA A 138 5.38 -16.79 -12.10
CA ALA A 138 4.60 -15.58 -12.26
C ALA A 138 5.18 -14.46 -11.39
N ALA A 139 5.57 -13.37 -12.04
CA ALA A 139 6.00 -12.14 -11.40
C ALA A 139 5.22 -10.95 -11.97
N SER A 140 4.91 -9.99 -11.11
CA SER A 140 4.38 -8.68 -11.46
C SER A 140 5.16 -7.61 -10.72
N ALA A 141 5.06 -6.37 -11.19
CA ALA A 141 5.64 -5.22 -10.51
C ALA A 141 4.65 -4.07 -10.52
N TYR A 142 4.71 -3.22 -9.51
CA TYR A 142 3.94 -2.00 -9.44
C TYR A 142 4.80 -0.86 -8.88
N GLY A 143 4.56 0.36 -9.36
CA GLY A 143 5.14 1.55 -8.75
C GLY A 143 4.42 1.88 -7.46
N ALA A 144 5.17 2.30 -6.44
CA ALA A 144 4.59 2.79 -5.21
C ALA A 144 3.85 4.12 -5.46
N ILE A 145 2.86 4.41 -4.63
CA ILE A 145 2.01 5.59 -4.75
C ILE A 145 2.55 6.68 -3.81
N PRO A 146 3.14 7.77 -4.33
CA PRO A 146 3.57 8.88 -3.50
C PRO A 146 2.36 9.75 -3.12
N ILE A 147 2.29 10.15 -1.86
CA ILE A 147 1.31 11.11 -1.34
C ILE A 147 2.07 12.34 -0.88
N GLN A 148 1.77 13.47 -1.51
CA GLN A 148 2.45 14.74 -1.26
C GLN A 148 1.90 15.38 0.02
N ALA A 149 2.76 16.10 0.73
CA ALA A 149 2.33 16.95 1.84
C ALA A 149 1.71 18.27 1.33
N ASP A 150 1.13 19.06 2.24
CA ASP A 150 0.72 20.44 2.01
C ASP A 150 1.76 21.20 1.16
N PRO A 151 1.40 21.68 -0.05
CA PRO A 151 2.33 22.33 -0.96
C PRO A 151 2.87 23.68 -0.43
N THR A 152 2.20 24.27 0.56
CA THR A 152 2.62 25.54 1.18
C THR A 152 3.56 25.35 2.36
N LEU A 153 3.62 24.14 2.92
CA LEU A 153 4.54 23.79 3.99
C LEU A 153 5.98 23.74 3.45
N ALA A 154 6.95 24.27 4.21
CA ALA A 154 8.35 24.24 3.81
C ALA A 154 8.94 22.82 3.86
N ASN A 155 9.85 22.48 2.95
CA ASN A 155 10.54 21.18 2.99
C ASN A 155 11.32 21.02 4.31
N GLY A 156 11.18 19.86 4.96
CA GLY A 156 11.76 19.57 6.27
C GLY A 156 10.99 20.13 7.46
N ALA A 157 9.93 20.92 7.25
CA ALA A 157 9.05 21.36 8.32
C ALA A 157 8.21 20.19 8.85
N ALA A 158 7.79 20.28 10.11
CA ALA A 158 6.96 19.26 10.75
C ALA A 158 5.63 19.09 10.02
N ILE A 159 5.22 17.84 9.83
CA ILE A 159 3.85 17.48 9.46
C ILE A 159 3.01 17.54 10.73
N THR A 160 1.87 18.21 10.65
CA THR A 160 0.89 18.25 11.74
C THR A 160 0.26 16.85 11.88
N THR A 161 0.23 16.35 13.10
CA THR A 161 -0.41 15.09 13.47
C THR A 161 -1.63 15.35 14.32
N THR A 162 -2.57 14.41 14.30
CA THR A 162 -3.74 14.45 15.18
C THR A 162 -3.63 13.32 16.20
N ALA A 163 -3.96 13.62 17.45
CA ALA A 163 -4.04 12.61 18.49
C ALA A 163 -5.28 11.73 18.26
N ASP A 164 -5.08 10.41 18.27
CA ASP A 164 -6.17 9.46 18.36
C ASP A 164 -7.02 9.75 19.60
N ALA A 165 -8.35 9.84 19.44
CA ALA A 165 -9.23 10.25 20.53
C ALA A 165 -9.28 9.25 21.70
N LEU A 166 -8.94 7.97 21.49
CA LEU A 166 -8.96 6.95 22.54
C LEU A 166 -7.59 6.77 23.19
N THR A 167 -6.49 6.86 22.44
CA THR A 167 -5.16 6.57 22.98
C THR A 167 -4.25 7.78 23.13
N GLY A 168 -4.59 8.91 22.49
CA GLY A 168 -3.72 10.08 22.40
C GLY A 168 -2.51 9.89 21.48
N THR A 169 -2.38 8.72 20.84
CA THR A 169 -1.28 8.43 19.90
C THR A 169 -1.37 9.38 18.71
N GLN A 170 -0.25 9.98 18.34
CA GLN A 170 -0.21 10.87 17.16
C GLN A 170 -0.29 10.04 15.88
N SER A 171 -1.20 10.42 14.99
CA SER A 171 -1.36 9.82 13.66
C SER A 171 -1.22 10.87 12.56
N LEU A 172 -0.84 10.40 11.37
CA LEU A 172 -0.81 11.22 10.16
C LEU A 172 -2.24 11.54 9.69
N VAL A 173 -2.40 12.71 9.07
CA VAL A 173 -3.69 13.19 8.58
C VAL A 173 -3.64 13.36 7.06
N PHE A 174 -4.68 12.88 6.38
CA PHE A 174 -4.81 12.85 4.91
C PHE A 174 -6.06 13.62 4.42
N ASP A 175 -6.19 14.88 4.82
CA ASP A 175 -7.36 15.72 4.52
C ASP A 175 -7.03 16.89 3.58
N GLY A 176 -5.77 17.06 3.18
CA GLY A 176 -5.31 18.20 2.39
C GLY A 176 -5.28 19.55 3.14
N GLY A 177 -5.49 19.53 4.46
CA GLY A 177 -5.42 20.70 5.32
C GLY A 177 -4.00 21.25 5.52
N PRO A 178 -3.86 22.47 6.09
CA PRO A 178 -2.55 23.07 6.36
C PRO A 178 -1.67 22.18 7.24
N GLY A 179 -0.45 21.91 6.77
CA GLY A 179 0.51 21.04 7.45
C GLY A 179 0.20 19.54 7.39
N HIS A 180 -0.85 19.10 6.70
CA HIS A 180 -1.23 17.68 6.56
C HIS A 180 -0.76 17.09 5.21
N TYR A 181 -0.97 15.79 5.03
CA TYR A 181 -0.87 15.17 3.71
C TYR A 181 -2.09 15.47 2.85
N GLN A 182 -1.89 15.51 1.53
CA GLN A 182 -2.99 15.66 0.58
C GLN A 182 -4.01 14.52 0.72
N ALA A 183 -5.29 14.86 0.55
CA ALA A 183 -6.36 13.88 0.55
C ALA A 183 -6.23 12.92 -0.64
N VAL A 184 -6.46 11.63 -0.39
CA VAL A 184 -6.66 10.64 -1.44
C VAL A 184 -8.14 10.68 -1.81
N THR A 185 -8.47 10.86 -3.09
CA THR A 185 -9.83 11.16 -3.55
C THR A 185 -10.85 10.05 -3.27
N GLY A 186 -10.41 8.83 -2.89
CA GLY A 186 -11.26 7.68 -2.58
C GLY A 186 -11.99 7.08 -3.79
N ALA A 187 -12.30 7.89 -4.79
CA ALA A 187 -12.83 7.51 -6.09
C ALA A 187 -11.69 7.20 -7.07
N ILE A 188 -11.75 6.00 -7.67
CA ILE A 188 -10.80 5.48 -8.63
C ILE A 188 -11.57 5.01 -9.86
N GLN A 189 -11.02 5.29 -11.03
CA GLN A 189 -11.49 4.73 -12.31
C GLN A 189 -10.34 3.95 -12.92
N ALA A 190 -10.56 2.67 -13.22
CA ALA A 190 -9.50 1.80 -13.73
C ALA A 190 -10.05 0.73 -14.68
N ASP A 191 -9.21 0.29 -15.61
CA ASP A 191 -9.49 -0.92 -16.39
C ASP A 191 -9.44 -2.15 -15.49
N VAL A 192 -10.35 -3.10 -15.75
CA VAL A 192 -10.40 -4.38 -15.06
C VAL A 192 -10.54 -5.52 -16.07
N LYS A 193 -9.91 -6.66 -15.77
CA LYS A 193 -10.12 -7.91 -16.51
C LYS A 193 -11.13 -8.75 -15.74
N PHE A 194 -12.20 -9.22 -16.38
CA PHE A 194 -13.14 -10.11 -15.70
C PHE A 194 -12.54 -11.50 -15.48
N ASP A 195 -13.01 -12.16 -14.43
CA ASP A 195 -12.58 -13.52 -14.07
C ASP A 195 -12.88 -14.52 -15.20
N ASN A 196 -12.05 -15.54 -15.31
CA ASN A 196 -12.26 -16.61 -16.27
C ASN A 196 -11.85 -17.95 -15.67
N GLY A 197 -12.83 -18.69 -15.17
CA GLY A 197 -12.68 -20.07 -14.73
C GLY A 197 -13.13 -21.10 -15.76
N SER A 198 -13.65 -20.68 -16.92
CA SER A 198 -14.38 -21.57 -17.83
C SER A 198 -13.59 -21.99 -19.07
N VAL A 199 -12.74 -21.11 -19.63
CA VAL A 199 -11.96 -21.40 -20.84
C VAL A 199 -10.53 -20.92 -20.65
N ALA A 200 -9.53 -21.69 -21.05
CA ALA A 200 -8.14 -21.21 -21.00
C ALA A 200 -7.93 -19.97 -21.90
N PRO A 201 -7.10 -18.98 -21.49
CA PRO A 201 -6.34 -18.95 -20.25
C PRO A 201 -7.19 -18.54 -19.04
N PHE A 202 -7.09 -19.33 -17.96
CA PHE A 202 -7.78 -19.06 -16.71
C PHE A 202 -7.20 -17.82 -16.01
N ASN A 203 -8.04 -17.04 -15.34
CA ASN A 203 -7.60 -15.97 -14.47
C ASN A 203 -8.58 -15.71 -13.34
N ALA A 204 -8.04 -15.34 -12.19
CA ALA A 204 -8.74 -14.64 -11.12
C ALA A 204 -8.18 -13.21 -11.08
N THR A 205 -9.08 -12.25 -10.98
CA THR A 205 -8.79 -10.83 -10.84
C THR A 205 -9.22 -10.40 -9.45
N TYR A 206 -8.36 -9.65 -8.80
CA TYR A 206 -8.58 -9.16 -7.46
C TYR A 206 -8.51 -7.64 -7.44
N LEU A 207 -9.37 -7.03 -6.61
CA LEU A 207 -9.22 -5.65 -6.19
C LEU A 207 -8.48 -5.62 -4.87
N THR A 208 -7.47 -4.77 -4.77
CA THR A 208 -6.79 -4.47 -3.50
C THR A 208 -7.35 -3.17 -2.95
N LEU A 209 -7.93 -3.24 -1.76
CA LEU A 209 -8.57 -2.14 -1.05
C LEU A 209 -7.76 -1.83 0.20
N LEU A 210 -7.56 -0.56 0.51
CA LEU A 210 -6.83 -0.12 1.71
C LEU A 210 -7.29 1.25 2.18
N THR A 211 -7.13 1.51 3.48
CA THR A 211 -7.24 2.85 4.07
C THR A 211 -5.88 3.31 4.59
N LEU A 212 -5.72 4.62 4.82
CA LEU A 212 -4.46 5.21 5.30
C LEU A 212 -4.58 5.79 6.71
N ASP A 213 -5.79 6.08 7.15
CA ASP A 213 -6.16 6.56 8.47
C ASP A 213 -6.32 5.41 9.48
N VAL A 214 -5.39 4.46 9.42
CA VAL A 214 -5.43 3.29 10.31
C VAL A 214 -5.03 3.68 11.73
N ARG A 215 -5.82 3.18 12.68
CA ARG A 215 -5.56 3.24 14.10
C ARG A 215 -4.64 2.09 14.46
N SER A 216 -3.35 2.39 14.52
CA SER A 216 -2.28 1.42 14.76
C SER A 216 -2.54 0.54 15.97
N ASN A 217 -2.59 -0.78 15.77
CA ASN A 217 -2.79 -1.79 16.81
C ASN A 217 -4.05 -1.57 17.67
N LEU A 218 -5.07 -0.92 17.08
CA LEU A 218 -6.34 -0.58 17.72
C LEU A 218 -7.53 -0.98 16.82
N PRO A 219 -8.76 -1.02 17.39
CA PRO A 219 -9.96 -1.21 16.59
C PRO A 219 -10.18 -0.07 15.59
N ASN A 220 -10.34 -0.45 14.33
CA ASN A 220 -10.70 0.40 13.19
C ASN A 220 -12.17 0.19 12.82
N PHE A 221 -12.81 1.24 12.33
CA PHE A 221 -14.15 1.11 11.76
C PHE A 221 -14.06 0.45 10.37
N PRO A 222 -15.05 -0.37 9.99
CA PRO A 222 -15.15 -0.85 8.62
C PRO A 222 -15.25 0.32 7.63
N THR A 223 -14.65 0.14 6.47
CA THR A 223 -14.73 1.07 5.34
C THR A 223 -15.59 0.46 4.26
N PHE A 224 -16.61 1.20 3.82
CA PHE A 224 -17.55 0.77 2.81
C PHE A 224 -17.22 1.41 1.47
N VAL A 225 -17.26 0.61 0.39
CA VAL A 225 -16.96 1.06 -0.97
C VAL A 225 -18.00 0.53 -1.93
N ASP A 226 -18.72 1.46 -2.57
CA ASP A 226 -19.56 1.15 -3.72
C ASP A 226 -18.71 0.98 -4.98
N LEU A 227 -19.04 -0.02 -5.80
CA LEU A 227 -18.30 -0.38 -7.01
C LEU A 227 -19.25 -0.51 -8.20
N ASN A 228 -18.93 0.19 -9.28
CA ASN A 228 -19.65 0.12 -10.55
C ASN A 228 -18.75 -0.44 -11.63
N PHE A 229 -19.16 -1.53 -12.25
CA PHE A 229 -18.46 -2.18 -13.35
C PHE A 229 -19.21 -1.95 -14.66
N TYR A 230 -18.48 -1.56 -15.70
CA TYR A 230 -19.02 -1.39 -17.05
C TYR A 230 -18.28 -2.31 -18.01
N ASN A 231 -19.00 -3.17 -18.70
CA ASN A 231 -18.41 -4.01 -19.75
C ASN A 231 -18.19 -3.19 -21.04
N GLU A 232 -17.58 -3.79 -22.08
CA GLU A 232 -17.30 -3.09 -23.36
C GLU A 232 -18.57 -2.67 -24.12
N THR A 233 -19.75 -3.18 -23.73
CA THR A 233 -21.06 -2.76 -24.25
C THR A 233 -21.77 -1.77 -23.34
N GLU A 234 -21.05 -1.17 -22.39
CA GLU A 234 -21.54 -0.18 -21.41
C GLU A 234 -22.62 -0.73 -20.46
N ARG A 235 -22.73 -2.05 -20.32
CA ARG A 235 -23.64 -2.68 -19.38
C ARG A 235 -23.07 -2.53 -17.96
N LEU A 236 -23.87 -1.91 -17.08
CA LEU A 236 -23.57 -1.74 -15.67
C LEU A 236 -23.80 -3.03 -14.87
N THR A 237 -22.85 -3.34 -14.00
CA THR A 237 -23.00 -4.26 -12.85
C THR A 237 -22.54 -3.51 -11.60
N SER A 238 -23.45 -3.23 -10.67
CA SER A 238 -23.16 -2.52 -9.43
C SER A 238 -23.09 -3.49 -8.26
N THR A 239 -22.10 -3.33 -7.40
CA THR A 239 -21.92 -4.10 -6.16
C THR A 239 -21.28 -3.19 -5.10
N ALA A 240 -21.08 -3.70 -3.90
CA ALA A 240 -20.38 -3.01 -2.83
C ALA A 240 -19.57 -4.02 -2.02
N THR A 241 -18.58 -3.53 -1.29
CA THR A 241 -17.82 -4.32 -0.34
C THR A 241 -17.47 -3.46 0.86
N GLU A 242 -17.23 -4.12 1.98
CA GLU A 242 -16.63 -3.51 3.16
C GLU A 242 -15.31 -4.20 3.45
N PHE A 243 -14.39 -3.50 4.09
CA PHE A 243 -13.12 -4.06 4.54
C PHE A 243 -12.60 -3.30 5.75
N ILE A 244 -11.65 -3.90 6.48
CA ILE A 244 -10.99 -3.26 7.61
C ILE A 244 -9.49 -3.13 7.32
N CYS A 245 -9.05 -1.89 7.12
CA CYS A 245 -7.68 -1.45 6.80
C CYS A 245 -7.10 -1.92 5.48
N TRP A 246 -7.24 -3.20 5.14
CA TRP A 246 -6.77 -3.78 3.90
C TRP A 246 -7.51 -5.07 3.56
N GLU A 247 -7.86 -5.24 2.29
CA GLU A 247 -8.41 -6.49 1.79
C GLU A 247 -8.05 -6.71 0.32
N GLU A 248 -8.02 -7.98 -0.07
CA GLU A 248 -7.98 -8.39 -1.46
C GLU A 248 -9.22 -9.22 -1.78
N VAL A 249 -10.09 -8.70 -2.64
CA VAL A 249 -11.37 -9.32 -2.96
C VAL A 249 -11.41 -9.74 -4.43
N GLN A 250 -11.78 -10.98 -4.70
CA GLN A 250 -11.93 -11.49 -6.06
C GLN A 250 -13.21 -10.92 -6.69
N LEU A 251 -13.18 -10.61 -7.99
CA LEU A 251 -14.37 -10.07 -8.66
C LEU A 251 -15.59 -11.00 -8.57
N SER A 252 -15.40 -12.30 -8.79
CA SER A 252 -16.52 -13.26 -8.70
C SER A 252 -17.07 -13.44 -7.28
N ASP A 253 -16.30 -13.06 -6.25
CA ASP A 253 -16.76 -13.08 -4.85
C ASP A 253 -17.59 -11.82 -4.52
N LEU A 254 -17.32 -10.69 -5.18
CA LEU A 254 -18.13 -9.46 -5.09
C LEU A 254 -19.50 -9.63 -5.75
N ASP A 255 -19.51 -10.22 -6.94
CA ASP A 255 -20.73 -10.56 -7.68
C ASP A 255 -20.39 -11.69 -8.66
N ALA A 256 -21.12 -12.80 -8.55
CA ALA A 256 -20.89 -13.99 -9.37
C ALA A 256 -20.98 -13.72 -10.89
N SER A 257 -21.58 -12.61 -11.32
CA SER A 257 -21.66 -12.16 -12.71
C SER A 257 -20.43 -11.39 -13.19
N LEU A 258 -19.46 -11.05 -12.34
CA LEU A 258 -18.22 -10.35 -12.72
C LEU A 258 -17.16 -11.30 -13.32
N ASN A 259 -17.60 -12.10 -14.28
CA ASN A 259 -16.77 -13.04 -15.04
C ASN A 259 -17.02 -12.90 -16.56
N GLN A 260 -16.10 -13.41 -17.38
CA GLN A 260 -16.15 -13.24 -18.84
C GLN A 260 -17.37 -13.91 -19.50
N MET A 261 -17.92 -14.98 -18.91
CA MET A 261 -19.11 -15.64 -19.44
C MET A 261 -20.37 -14.77 -19.26
N ALA A 262 -20.56 -14.20 -18.06
CA ALA A 262 -21.71 -13.37 -17.75
C ALA A 262 -21.61 -11.96 -18.35
N GLN A 263 -20.41 -11.38 -18.38
CA GLN A 263 -20.15 -10.07 -18.96
C GLN A 263 -20.07 -10.10 -20.50
N GLY A 264 -19.82 -11.28 -21.09
CA GLY A 264 -19.71 -11.48 -22.53
C GLY A 264 -18.43 -10.89 -23.17
N VAL A 265 -17.52 -10.36 -22.36
CA VAL A 265 -16.31 -9.65 -22.79
C VAL A 265 -15.15 -9.95 -21.85
N ARG A 266 -13.92 -9.65 -22.27
CA ARG A 266 -12.72 -9.93 -21.49
C ARG A 266 -12.43 -8.88 -20.41
N LYS A 267 -12.73 -7.62 -20.70
CA LYS A 267 -12.38 -6.47 -19.86
C LYS A 267 -13.56 -5.53 -19.71
N GLY A 268 -13.42 -4.62 -18.76
CA GLY A 268 -14.34 -3.52 -18.54
C GLY A 268 -13.66 -2.39 -17.77
N LEU A 269 -14.47 -1.43 -17.36
CA LEU A 269 -14.10 -0.35 -16.45
C LEU A 269 -14.65 -0.69 -15.05
N VAL A 270 -13.88 -0.39 -14.01
CA VAL A 270 -14.37 -0.29 -12.64
C VAL A 270 -14.29 1.16 -12.18
N VAL A 271 -15.34 1.62 -11.50
CA VAL A 271 -15.44 2.93 -10.88
C VAL A 271 -15.81 2.74 -9.42
N SER A 272 -14.96 3.21 -8.51
CA SER A 272 -15.30 3.25 -7.08
C SER A 272 -16.04 4.54 -6.73
N GLY A 273 -17.03 4.41 -5.85
CA GLY A 273 -17.58 5.53 -5.09
C GLY A 273 -16.58 6.05 -4.06
N GLN A 274 -16.95 7.11 -3.36
CA GLN A 274 -16.18 7.59 -2.22
C GLN A 274 -16.30 6.56 -1.08
N ALA A 275 -15.15 6.13 -0.56
CA ALA A 275 -15.09 5.28 0.61
C ALA A 275 -15.58 6.04 1.86
N ILE A 276 -16.38 5.38 2.71
CA ILE A 276 -16.93 5.93 3.95
C ILE A 276 -16.68 5.02 5.14
#